data_AF-A0A370H4N2-F1
#
_entry.id   AF-A0A370H4N2-F1
#
_cell.length_a   1.000
_cell.length_b   1.000
_cell.length_c   1.000
_cell.angle_alpha   90.00
_cell.angle_beta   90.00
_cell.angle_gamma   90.00
#
_symmetry.space_group_name_H-M   'P 1'
#
loop_
_entity.id
_entity.type
_entity.pdbx_description
1 polymer ?
#
loop_
_entity_poly.entity_id
_entity_poly.type
_entity_poly.pdbx_seq_one_letter_code
_entity_poly.pdbx_strand_id
1 'polypeptide(L)'
;MPADLGERVQQQLAETDLAGPVVHHPRARRWTFITGPAHAGSMTKSLSAELFRLYATVACTGSQVVLPSADDERTGYRTWVQAPETADAVPPLADVIEATRTVCTRKVPSR
;
A
#
# COMPACT_ATOMS: atom_id res chain seq x y z
N MET A 1 2.72 2.51 4.63
CA MET A 1 3.65 3.52 4.07
C MET A 1 3.13 4.93 4.33
N PRO A 2 3.92 6.00 4.18
CA PRO A 2 3.41 7.38 4.24
C PRO A 2 2.29 7.63 3.23
N ALA A 3 1.33 8.49 3.56
CA ALA A 3 0.14 8.74 2.73
C ALA A 3 0.48 9.35 1.35
N ASP A 4 1.43 10.28 1.30
CA ASP A 4 1.92 10.91 0.06
C ASP A 4 2.62 9.91 -0.88
N LEU A 5 3.41 9.00 -0.31
CA LEU A 5 3.96 7.88 -1.07
C LEU A 5 2.85 6.94 -1.55
N GLY A 6 1.90 6.62 -0.67
CA GLY A 6 0.76 5.77 -0.99
C GLY A 6 -0.08 6.31 -2.14
N GLU A 7 -0.35 7.61 -2.17
CA GLU A 7 -1.10 8.24 -3.25
C GLU A 7 -0.42 8.04 -4.61
N ARG A 8 0.90 8.27 -4.66
CA ARG A 8 1.70 8.08 -5.88
C ARG A 8 1.74 6.61 -6.32
N VAL A 9 1.85 5.68 -5.37
CA VAL A 9 1.83 4.24 -5.65
C VAL A 9 0.47 3.82 -6.18
N GLN A 10 -0.64 4.28 -5.58
CA GLN A 10 -1.99 3.95 -6.06
C GLN A 10 -2.22 4.49 -7.47
N GLN A 11 -1.76 5.72 -7.77
CA GLN A 11 -1.81 6.27 -9.13
C GLN A 11 -1.01 5.42 -10.12
N GLN A 12 0.21 5.00 -9.75
CA GLN A 12 1.05 4.15 -10.60
C GLN A 12 0.41 2.78 -10.87
N LEU A 13 -0.27 2.19 -9.88
CA LEU A 13 -0.99 0.92 -10.03
C LEU A 13 -2.27 1.09 -10.87
N ALA A 14 -2.95 2.23 -10.75
CA ALA A 14 -4.12 2.55 -11.58
C ALA A 14 -3.77 2.68 -13.07
N GLU A 15 -2.59 3.23 -13.41
CA GLU A 15 -2.09 3.30 -14.79
C GLU A 15 -1.91 1.91 -15.44
N THR A 16 -1.80 0.85 -14.62
CA THR A 16 -1.61 -0.54 -15.08
C THR A 16 -2.81 -1.43 -14.78
N ASP A 17 -3.98 -0.87 -14.44
CA ASP A 17 -5.19 -1.61 -14.05
C ASP A 17 -4.99 -2.57 -12.85
N LEU A 18 -4.05 -2.24 -11.96
CA LEU A 18 -3.73 -2.99 -10.74
C LEU A 18 -4.06 -2.20 -9.47
N ALA A 19 -4.86 -1.13 -9.58
CA ALA A 19 -5.32 -0.38 -8.41
C ALA A 19 -6.10 -1.29 -7.46
N GLY A 20 -5.72 -1.26 -6.18
CA GLY A 20 -6.22 -2.20 -5.19
C GLY A 20 -6.90 -1.54 -4.01
N PRO A 21 -7.44 -2.36 -3.09
CA PRO A 21 -7.93 -1.92 -1.81
C PRO A 21 -6.82 -1.28 -0.96
N VAL A 22 -7.10 -0.07 -0.48
CA VAL A 22 -6.16 0.71 0.34
C VAL A 22 -6.88 1.32 1.52
N VAL A 23 -6.32 1.11 2.71
CA VAL A 23 -6.80 1.69 3.97
C VAL A 23 -5.97 2.92 4.32
N HIS A 24 -6.65 4.04 4.56
CA HIS A 24 -6.05 5.22 5.15
C HIS A 24 -6.19 5.20 6.68
N HIS A 25 -5.08 5.51 7.35
CA HIS A 25 -5.01 5.78 8.78
C HIS A 25 -4.73 7.28 9.00
N PRO A 26 -5.75 8.17 9.03
CA PRO A 26 -5.56 9.62 8.99
C PRO A 26 -4.68 10.15 10.12
N ARG A 27 -4.87 9.64 11.34
CA ARG A 27 -4.09 10.05 12.52
C ARG A 27 -2.61 9.71 12.40
N ALA A 28 -2.28 8.62 11.74
CA ALA A 28 -0.90 8.20 11.51
C ALA A 28 -0.31 8.76 10.21
N ARG A 29 -1.13 9.36 9.34
CA ARG A 29 -0.77 9.75 7.96
C ARG A 29 -0.13 8.59 7.18
N ARG A 30 -0.68 7.38 7.37
CA ARG A 30 -0.20 6.17 6.71
C ARG A 30 -1.29 5.53 5.88
N TRP A 31 -0.88 4.96 4.76
CA TRP A 31 -1.71 4.07 3.94
C TRP A 31 -1.22 2.63 4.08
N THR A 32 -2.16 1.70 4.08
CA THR A 32 -1.93 0.26 4.08
C THR A 32 -2.60 -0.32 2.85
N PHE A 33 -1.80 -0.86 1.94
CA PHE A 33 -2.27 -1.57 0.77
C PHE A 33 -2.63 -2.99 1.19
N ILE A 34 -3.81 -3.45 0.78
CA ILE A 34 -4.22 -4.85 0.95
C ILE A 34 -3.87 -5.57 -0.35
N THR A 35 -3.02 -6.59 -0.26
CA THR A 35 -2.48 -7.31 -1.40
C THR A 35 -2.90 -8.78 -1.37
N GLY A 36 -2.69 -9.47 -2.48
CA GLY A 36 -2.68 -10.93 -2.50
C GLY A 36 -1.57 -11.52 -1.61
N PRO A 37 -1.55 -12.86 -1.47
CA PRO A 37 -0.57 -13.55 -0.63
C PRO A 37 0.87 -13.28 -1.08
N ALA A 38 1.76 -13.17 -0.09
CA ALA A 38 3.20 -13.16 -0.36
C ALA A 38 3.67 -14.56 -0.76
N HIS A 39 4.51 -14.64 -1.79
CA HIS A 39 5.12 -15.89 -2.23
C HIS A 39 6.50 -16.06 -1.58
N ALA A 40 7.01 -17.29 -1.55
CA ALA A 40 8.37 -17.54 -1.08
C ALA A 40 9.37 -16.72 -1.91
N GLY A 41 10.23 -15.95 -1.23
CA GLY A 41 11.20 -15.07 -1.88
C GLY A 41 10.68 -13.68 -2.27
N SER A 42 9.39 -13.36 -2.07
CA SER A 42 8.86 -12.00 -2.33
C SER A 42 9.55 -10.92 -1.49
N MET A 43 10.13 -11.27 -0.33
CA MET A 43 10.83 -10.34 0.54
C MET A 43 12.26 -10.82 0.84
N THR A 44 13.25 -10.04 0.42
CA THR A 44 14.65 -10.21 0.81
C THR A 44 15.03 -9.20 1.89
N LYS A 45 16.10 -9.46 2.65
CA LYS A 45 16.60 -8.50 3.66
C LYS A 45 16.93 -7.13 3.05
N SER A 46 17.54 -7.13 1.86
CA SER A 46 17.89 -5.90 1.14
C SER A 46 16.65 -5.11 0.74
N LEU A 47 15.60 -5.80 0.26
CA LEU A 47 14.33 -5.17 -0.10
C LEU A 47 13.60 -4.62 1.14
N SER A 48 13.56 -5.36 2.24
CA SER A 48 13.01 -4.86 3.51
C SER A 48 13.71 -3.59 3.97
N ALA A 49 15.05 -3.55 3.86
CA ALA A 49 15.83 -2.36 4.21
C ALA A 49 15.56 -1.18 3.25
N GLU A 50 15.36 -1.44 1.96
CA GLU A 50 14.97 -0.43 0.97
C GLU A 50 13.61 0.18 1.31
N LEU A 51 12.59 -0.64 1.52
CA LEU A 51 11.25 -0.16 1.90
C LEU A 51 11.27 0.58 3.24
N PHE A 52 12.04 0.10 4.22
CA PHE A 52 12.15 0.76 5.52
C PHE A 52 12.68 2.20 5.41
N ARG A 53 13.65 2.45 4.53
CA ARG A 53 14.15 3.81 4.26
C ARG A 53 13.10 4.73 3.64
N LEU A 54 12.09 4.16 2.99
CA LEU A 54 10.92 4.86 2.45
C LEU A 54 9.76 4.94 3.46
N TYR A 55 9.99 4.54 4.73
CA TYR A 55 8.97 4.40 5.78
C TYR A 55 7.82 3.45 5.38
N ALA A 56 8.10 2.56 4.43
CA ALA A 56 7.23 1.48 3.97
C ALA A 56 7.68 0.17 4.62
N THR A 57 6.70 -0.69 4.92
CA THR A 57 6.92 -1.97 5.58
C THR A 57 5.89 -2.95 5.04
N VAL A 58 6.30 -4.20 4.82
CA VAL A 58 5.38 -5.31 4.55
C VAL A 58 5.05 -5.98 5.87
N ALA A 59 3.77 -6.22 6.14
CA ALA A 59 3.35 -6.92 7.34
C ALA A 59 3.86 -8.36 7.30
N CYS A 60 4.40 -8.85 8.42
CA CYS A 60 4.90 -10.23 8.52
C CYS A 60 3.74 -11.23 8.43
N THR A 61 4.03 -12.45 7.96
CA THR A 61 3.07 -13.56 8.00
C THR A 61 2.45 -13.71 9.40
N GLY A 62 1.13 -13.85 9.46
CA GLY A 62 0.36 -13.94 10.71
C GLY A 62 -0.05 -12.58 11.31
N SER A 63 0.47 -11.47 10.80
CA SER A 63 0.02 -10.13 11.20
C SER A 63 -1.47 -9.93 10.89
N GLN A 64 -2.18 -9.28 11.80
CA GLN A 64 -3.59 -8.95 11.62
C GLN A 64 -3.72 -7.46 11.27
N VAL A 65 -4.53 -7.17 10.25
CA VAL A 65 -4.86 -5.81 9.84
C VAL A 65 -6.36 -5.62 10.03
N VAL A 66 -6.74 -4.60 10.79
CA VAL A 66 -8.14 -4.24 10.99
C VAL A 66 -8.62 -3.43 9.79
N LEU A 67 -9.66 -3.92 9.11
CA LEU A 67 -10.29 -3.24 7.99
C LEU A 67 -11.27 -2.16 8.48
N PRO A 68 -11.46 -1.06 7.73
CA PRO A 68 -12.47 -0.07 8.04
C PRO A 68 -13.88 -0.69 8.10
N SER A 69 -14.55 -0.49 9.24
CA SER A 69 -15.99 -0.69 9.38
C SER A 69 -16.76 0.59 9.09
N ALA A 70 -18.09 0.51 8.90
CA ALA A 70 -18.92 1.70 8.70
C ALA A 70 -18.79 2.74 9.82
N ASP A 71 -18.62 2.29 11.08
CA ASP A 71 -18.38 3.18 12.22
C ASP A 71 -16.98 3.82 12.20
N ASP A 72 -15.95 3.08 11.78
CA ASP A 72 -14.62 3.64 11.60
C ASP A 72 -14.64 4.78 10.56
N GLU A 73 -15.38 4.58 9.46
CA GLU A 73 -15.46 5.57 8.38
C GLU A 73 -16.25 6.81 8.81
N ARG A 74 -17.39 6.63 9.47
CA ARG A 74 -18.21 7.71 10.02
C ARG A 74 -17.42 8.61 10.99
N THR A 75 -16.50 8.03 11.74
CA THR A 75 -15.66 8.76 12.70
C THR A 75 -14.33 9.24 12.10
N GLY A 76 -14.00 8.83 10.87
CA GLY A 76 -12.72 9.11 10.22
C GLY A 76 -11.53 8.43 10.92
N TYR A 77 -11.76 7.39 11.73
CA TYR A 77 -10.68 6.71 12.44
C TYR A 77 -9.81 5.88 11.49
N ARG A 78 -10.46 5.15 10.58
CA ARG A 78 -9.88 4.46 9.43
C ARG A 78 -10.89 4.54 8.29
N THR A 79 -10.42 4.83 7.10
CA THR A 79 -11.27 4.98 5.91
C THR A 79 -10.69 4.20 4.76
N TRP A 80 -11.55 3.70 3.88
CA TRP A 80 -11.08 3.25 2.58
C TRP A 80 -10.63 4.46 1.74
N VAL A 81 -9.45 4.37 1.13
CA VAL A 81 -9.09 5.20 -0.02
C VAL A 81 -9.74 4.59 -1.26
N GLN A 82 -9.61 3.28 -1.38
CA GLN A 82 -10.29 2.45 -2.37
C GLN A 82 -10.73 1.19 -1.65
N ALA A 83 -12.02 0.90 -1.68
CA ALA A 83 -12.58 -0.32 -1.12
C ALA A 83 -12.42 -1.48 -2.13
N PRO A 84 -12.31 -2.74 -1.66
CA PRO A 84 -12.29 -3.88 -2.57
C PRO A 84 -13.65 -4.02 -3.26
N GLU A 85 -13.66 -4.19 -4.59
CA GLU A 85 -14.88 -4.49 -5.34
C GLU A 85 -15.35 -5.93 -5.09
N THR A 86 -14.40 -6.85 -5.01
CA THR A 86 -14.59 -8.25 -4.65
C THR A 86 -13.49 -8.70 -3.69
N ALA A 87 -13.69 -9.83 -2.99
CA ALA A 87 -12.70 -10.35 -2.05
C ALA A 87 -11.34 -10.67 -2.72
N ASP A 88 -11.36 -11.00 -4.01
CA ASP A 88 -10.17 -11.39 -4.79
C ASP A 88 -9.57 -10.23 -5.59
N ALA A 89 -10.19 -9.05 -5.58
CA ALA A 89 -9.71 -7.86 -6.28
C ALA A 89 -8.57 -7.17 -5.51
N VAL A 90 -7.50 -7.92 -5.24
CA VAL A 90 -6.29 -7.46 -4.55
C VAL A 90 -5.08 -7.53 -5.50
N PRO A 91 -4.24 -6.48 -5.56
CA PRO A 91 -3.05 -6.52 -6.40
C PRO A 91 -2.01 -7.49 -5.81
N PRO A 92 -1.18 -8.13 -6.66
CA PRO A 92 -0.06 -8.91 -6.16
C PRO A 92 0.92 -8.03 -5.37
N LEU A 93 1.48 -8.58 -4.29
CA LEU A 93 2.43 -7.84 -3.44
C LEU A 93 3.66 -7.34 -4.23
N ALA A 94 4.13 -8.13 -5.19
CA ALA A 94 5.27 -7.78 -6.02
C ALA A 94 5.02 -6.49 -6.82
N ASP A 95 3.83 -6.33 -7.41
CA ASP A 95 3.48 -5.14 -8.19
C ASP A 95 3.38 -3.89 -7.31
N VAL A 96 2.84 -3.99 -6.09
CA VAL A 96 2.83 -2.87 -5.13
C VAL A 96 4.24 -2.46 -4.74
N ILE A 97 5.13 -3.44 -4.52
CA ILE A 97 6.54 -3.18 -4.21
C ILE A 97 7.23 -2.52 -5.41
N GLU A 98 7.03 -3.05 -6.62
CA GLU A 98 7.61 -2.49 -7.84
C GLU A 98 7.13 -1.07 -8.07
N ALA A 99 5.83 -0.80 -8.00
CA ALA A 99 5.25 0.53 -8.09
C ALA A 99 5.86 1.48 -7.05
N THR A 100 6.02 1.02 -5.79
CA THR A 100 6.71 1.79 -4.73
C THR A 100 8.12 2.20 -5.13
N ARG A 101 8.88 1.28 -5.73
CA ARG A 101 10.25 1.56 -6.17
C ARG A 101 10.27 2.52 -7.37
N THR A 102 9.39 2.29 -8.35
CA THR A 102 9.25 3.11 -9.57
C THR A 102 8.92 4.57 -9.25
N VAL A 103 7.98 4.82 -8.34
CA VAL A 103 7.66 6.21 -7.97
C VAL A 103 8.78 6.89 -7.19
N CYS A 104 9.58 6.15 -6.42
CA CYS A 104 10.71 6.70 -5.69
C CYS A 104 11.94 6.95 -6.58
N THR A 105 12.12 6.21 -7.68
CA THR A 105 13.20 6.45 -8.66
C THR A 105 12.84 7.56 -9.65
N ARG A 106 11.55 7.79 -9.92
CA ARG A 106 11.06 8.91 -10.73
C ARG A 106 11.27 10.23 -9.97
N LYS A 107 12.49 10.77 -10.09
CA LYS A 107 12.88 12.11 -9.62
C LYS A 107 11.89 13.11 -10.21
N VAL A 108 11.17 13.85 -9.37
CA VAL A 108 10.32 14.96 -9.81
C VAL A 108 11.23 15.96 -10.54
N PRO A 109 10.95 16.33 -11.81
CA PRO A 109 11.68 17.43 -12.43
C PRO A 109 11.35 18.70 -11.64
N SER A 110 12.38 19.31 -11.05
CA SER A 110 12.28 20.60 -10.38
C SER A 110 11.67 21.61 -11.37
N ARG A 111 10.53 22.21 -11.01
CA ARG A 111 10.03 23.42 -11.66
C ARG A 111 10.75 24.65 -11.13
#